data_AF-A0ABD0P856-F1
#
_entry.id   AF-A0ABD0P856-F1
#
_cell.length_a   1.000
_cell.length_b   1.000
_cell.length_c   1.000
_cell.angle_alpha   90.00
_cell.angle_beta   90.00
_cell.angle_gamma   90.00
#
_symmetry.space_group_name_H-M   'P 1'
#
loop_
_entity.id
_entity.type
_entity.pdbx_description
1 polymer ?
#
loop_
_entity_poly.entity_id
_entity_poly.type
_entity_poly.pdbx_seq_one_letter_code
_entity_poly.pdbx_strand_id
1 'polypeptide(L)'
;MDRTELIQKAKLAEQAERYDDMAACMKSVTEAGSELSNEERNLLSVAYKNVVGARRSAWRVISSIEQKTEGNDKKLQMVKEYREKVECELRDICNNVL
;
A
#
# COMPACT_ATOMS: atom_id res chain seq x y z
N MET A 1 2.47 12.84 17.95
CA MET A 1 1.26 12.05 18.24
C MET A 1 1.67 10.98 19.21
N ASP A 2 0.88 10.75 20.24
CA ASP A 2 1.10 9.64 21.16
C ASP A 2 0.81 8.30 20.47
N ARG A 3 1.42 7.21 20.94
CA ARG A 3 1.21 5.85 20.41
C ARG A 3 -0.27 5.47 20.44
N THR A 4 -0.97 5.84 21.51
CA THR A 4 -2.40 5.55 21.69
C THR A 4 -3.25 6.25 20.64
N GLU A 5 -2.92 7.51 20.32
CA GLU A 5 -3.61 8.29 19.28
C GLU A 5 -3.40 7.67 17.89
N LEU A 6 -2.18 7.20 17.59
CA LEU A 6 -1.86 6.55 16.32
C LEU A 6 -2.66 5.24 16.15
N ILE A 7 -2.78 4.43 17.20
CA ILE A 7 -3.57 3.19 17.18
C ILE A 7 -5.06 3.51 17.00
N GLN A 8 -5.58 4.50 17.71
CA GLN A 8 -6.97 4.92 17.53
C GLN A 8 -7.25 5.41 16.10
N LYS A 9 -6.34 6.21 15.54
CA LYS A 9 -6.44 6.65 14.13
C LYS A 9 -6.36 5.47 13.16
N ALA A 10 -5.48 4.50 13.40
CA ALA A 10 -5.39 3.30 12.57
C ALA A 10 -6.71 2.51 12.58
N LYS A 11 -7.37 2.36 13.74
CA LYS A 11 -8.69 1.72 13.85
C LYS A 11 -9.79 2.50 13.12
N LEU A 12 -9.78 3.82 13.20
CA LEU A 12 -10.73 4.65 12.43
C LEU A 12 -10.48 4.53 10.92
N ALA A 13 -9.21 4.51 10.51
CA ALA A 13 -8.83 4.32 9.11
C ALA A 13 -9.24 2.93 8.59
N GLU A 14 -9.12 1.88 9.41
CA GLU A 14 -9.62 0.53 9.10
C GLU A 14 -11.14 0.55 8.83
N GLN A 15 -11.93 1.15 9.72
CA GLN A 15 -13.39 1.25 9.57
C GLN A 15 -13.81 2.07 8.34
N ALA A 16 -12.97 3.02 7.92
CA ALA A 16 -13.18 3.83 6.73
C ALA A 16 -12.54 3.24 5.46
N GLU A 17 -11.98 2.03 5.55
CA GLU A 17 -11.24 1.36 4.45
C GLU A 17 -10.08 2.20 3.88
N ARG A 18 -9.56 3.16 4.65
CA ARG A 18 -8.41 4.00 4.28
C ARG A 18 -7.11 3.32 4.68
N TYR A 19 -6.79 2.20 4.04
CA TYR A 19 -5.65 1.36 4.43
C TYR A 19 -4.28 2.04 4.25
N ASP A 20 -4.15 3.00 3.33
CA ASP A 20 -2.93 3.82 3.19
C ASP A 20 -2.69 4.68 4.45
N ASP A 21 -3.73 5.33 4.97
CA ASP A 21 -3.67 6.11 6.22
C ASP A 21 -3.39 5.19 7.41
N MET A 22 -4.03 4.01 7.43
CA MET A 22 -3.81 2.99 8.45
C MET A 22 -2.35 2.53 8.47
N ALA A 23 -1.75 2.27 7.30
CA ALA A 23 -0.36 1.86 7.17
C ALA A 23 0.60 2.96 7.64
N ALA A 24 0.33 4.23 7.31
CA ALA A 24 1.13 5.36 7.79
C ALA A 24 1.08 5.51 9.32
N CYS A 25 -0.10 5.34 9.93
CA CYS A 25 -0.24 5.36 11.38
C CYS A 25 0.52 4.20 12.04
N MET A 26 0.36 2.98 11.52
CA MET A 26 1.02 1.80 12.07
C MET A 26 2.53 1.82 11.88
N LYS A 27 3.05 2.38 10.78
CA LYS A 27 4.48 2.64 10.59
C LYS A 27 5.04 3.59 11.66
N SER A 28 4.30 4.64 11.98
CA SER A 28 4.70 5.57 13.05
C SER A 28 4.74 4.88 14.42
N VAL A 29 3.83 3.92 14.66
CA VAL A 29 3.84 3.09 15.88
C VAL A 29 5.08 2.18 15.93
N THR A 30 5.50 1.59 14.80
CA THR A 30 6.69 0.74 14.75
C THR A 30 7.99 1.54 14.91
N GLU A 31 8.06 2.74 14.36
CA GLU A 31 9.22 3.63 14.46
C GLU A 31 9.44 4.18 15.89
N ALA A 32 8.40 4.16 16.74
CA ALA A 32 8.52 4.50 18.16
C ALA A 32 9.35 3.48 18.98
N GLY A 33 9.82 2.39 18.36
CA GLY A 33 10.86 1.51 18.91
C GLY A 33 10.44 0.60 20.06
N SER A 34 9.13 0.50 20.33
CA SER A 34 8.59 -0.34 21.38
C SER A 34 8.00 -1.63 20.80
N GLU A 35 8.06 -2.73 21.56
CA GLU A 35 7.43 -3.98 21.13
C GLU A 35 5.93 -3.81 20.87
N LEU A 36 5.47 -4.40 19.76
CA LEU A 36 4.06 -4.43 19.40
C LEU A 36 3.34 -5.54 20.16
N SER A 37 2.17 -5.22 20.71
CA SER A 37 1.19 -6.19 21.20
C SER A 37 0.59 -7.00 20.04
N ASN A 38 -0.08 -8.10 20.37
CA ASN A 38 -0.76 -8.92 19.35
C ASN A 38 -1.79 -8.12 18.55
N GLU A 39 -2.52 -7.21 19.19
CA GLU A 39 -3.50 -6.36 18.52
C GLU A 39 -2.82 -5.41 17.51
N GLU A 40 -1.73 -4.77 17.90
CA GLU A 40 -1.00 -3.86 17.02
C GLU A 40 -0.33 -4.59 15.85
N ARG A 41 0.21 -5.80 16.09
CA ARG A 41 0.74 -6.64 14.99
C ARG A 41 -0.36 -7.02 14.00
N ASN A 42 -1.57 -7.29 14.49
CA ASN A 42 -2.72 -7.57 13.63
C ASN A 42 -3.10 -6.33 12.80
N LEU A 43 -3.19 -5.15 13.42
CA LEU A 43 -3.46 -3.90 12.72
C LEU A 43 -2.40 -3.61 11.65
N LEU A 44 -1.12 -3.79 11.97
CA LEU A 44 -0.01 -3.63 11.01
C LEU A 44 -0.18 -4.59 9.82
N SER A 45 -0.49 -5.86 10.09
CA SER A 45 -0.70 -6.89 9.07
C SER A 45 -1.90 -6.57 8.17
N VAL A 46 -3.03 -6.16 8.75
CA VAL A 46 -4.24 -5.78 8.01
C VAL A 46 -3.98 -4.58 7.12
N ALA A 47 -3.31 -3.54 7.64
CA ALA A 47 -2.99 -2.33 6.89
C ALA A 47 -2.17 -2.65 5.63
N TYR A 48 -1.00 -3.27 5.81
CA TYR A 48 -0.09 -3.53 4.70
C TYR A 48 -0.61 -4.60 3.74
N LYS A 49 -1.32 -5.64 4.22
CA LYS A 49 -1.97 -6.64 3.34
C LYS A 49 -2.93 -5.96 2.36
N ASN A 50 -3.76 -5.03 2.85
CA ASN A 50 -4.74 -4.35 2.00
C ASN A 50 -4.08 -3.35 1.05
N VAL A 51 -3.11 -2.55 1.51
CA VAL A 51 -2.37 -1.62 0.65
C VAL A 51 -1.65 -2.36 -0.47
N VAL A 52 -0.85 -3.39 -0.14
CA VAL A 52 -0.13 -4.21 -1.13
C VAL A 52 -1.11 -4.94 -2.06
N GLY A 53 -2.20 -5.49 -1.51
CA GLY A 53 -3.23 -6.19 -2.29
C GLY A 53 -3.89 -5.30 -3.35
N ALA A 54 -4.20 -4.05 -2.99
CA ALA A 54 -4.75 -3.07 -3.92
C ALA A 54 -3.75 -2.74 -5.05
N ARG A 55 -2.49 -2.46 -4.71
CA ARG A 55 -1.44 -2.10 -5.70
C ARG A 55 -1.11 -3.26 -6.62
N ARG A 56 -1.02 -4.49 -6.10
CA ARG A 56 -0.87 -5.71 -6.93
C ARG A 56 -2.02 -5.91 -7.89
N SER A 57 -3.25 -5.63 -7.45
CA SER A 57 -4.43 -5.76 -8.32
C SER A 57 -4.44 -4.70 -9.42
N ALA A 58 -4.12 -3.46 -9.08
CA ALA A 58 -3.93 -2.38 -10.06
C ALA A 58 -2.84 -2.72 -11.09
N TRP A 59 -1.66 -3.17 -10.62
CA TRP A 59 -0.56 -3.57 -11.49
C TRP A 59 -0.94 -4.69 -12.46
N ARG A 60 -1.67 -5.72 -12.00
CA ARG A 60 -2.16 -6.81 -12.87
C ARG A 60 -3.10 -6.29 -13.95
N VAL A 61 -4.02 -5.39 -13.61
CA VAL A 61 -4.95 -4.78 -14.57
C VAL A 61 -4.19 -3.99 -15.63
N ILE A 62 -3.26 -3.12 -15.22
CA ILE A 62 -2.48 -2.28 -16.14
C ILE A 62 -1.60 -3.15 -17.04
N SER A 63 -0.97 -4.18 -16.49
CA SER A 63 -0.17 -5.13 -17.28
C SER A 63 -1.02 -5.86 -18.33
N SER A 64 -2.27 -6.22 -18.01
CA SER A 64 -3.19 -6.80 -19.00
C SER A 64 -3.61 -5.80 -20.08
N ILE A 65 -3.75 -4.51 -19.73
CA ILE A 65 -4.03 -3.45 -20.71
C ILE A 65 -2.83 -3.24 -21.64
N GLU A 66 -1.61 -3.24 -21.09
CA GLU A 66 -0.37 -3.11 -21.87
C GLU A 66 -0.28 -4.22 -22.93
N GLN A 67 -0.47 -5.48 -22.52
CA GLN A 67 -0.43 -6.64 -23.42
C GLN A 67 -1.49 -6.62 -24.53
N LYS A 68 -2.64 -5.97 -24.29
CA LYS A 68 -3.73 -5.83 -25.27
C LYS A 68 -3.62 -4.59 -26.14
N THR A 69 -2.67 -3.70 -25.87
CA THR A 69 -2.51 -2.45 -26.61
C THR A 69 -1.59 -2.68 -27.81
N GLU A 70 -2.17 -2.75 -29.00
CA GLU A 70 -1.44 -2.91 -30.27
C GLU A 70 -1.60 -1.67 -31.17
N GLY A 71 -0.61 -1.43 -32.04
CA GLY A 71 -0.73 -0.49 -33.17
C GLY A 71 -0.76 1.01 -32.83
N ASN A 72 -0.56 1.40 -31.56
CA ASN A 72 -0.46 2.81 -31.16
C ASN A 72 0.68 3.02 -30.16
N ASP A 73 1.85 3.37 -30.68
CA ASP A 73 3.10 3.55 -29.91
C ASP A 73 2.97 4.56 -28.77
N LYS A 74 2.21 5.66 -28.97
CA LYS A 74 2.00 6.67 -27.93
C LYS A 74 1.19 6.12 -26.77
N LYS A 75 0.11 5.39 -27.07
CA LYS A 75 -0.74 4.77 -26.05
C LYS A 75 0.03 3.68 -25.31
N LEU A 76 0.81 2.87 -26.03
CA LEU A 76 1.64 1.81 -25.44
C LEU A 76 2.66 2.41 -24.48
N GLN A 77 3.35 3.49 -24.87
CA GLN A 77 4.31 4.19 -24.02
C GLN A 77 3.64 4.73 -22.74
N MET A 78 2.47 5.37 -22.85
CA MET A 78 1.73 5.86 -21.67
C MET A 78 1.34 4.74 -20.70
N VAL A 79 0.87 3.60 -21.22
CA VAL A 79 0.48 2.46 -20.37
C VAL A 79 1.70 1.85 -19.69
N LYS A 80 2.83 1.74 -20.40
CA LYS A 80 4.09 1.24 -19.86
C LYS A 80 4.62 2.11 -18.72
N GLU A 81 4.68 3.43 -18.92
CA GLU A 81 5.10 4.38 -17.88
C GLU A 81 4.21 4.28 -16.63
N TYR A 82 2.90 4.14 -16.84
CA TYR A 82 1.97 4.00 -15.72
C TYR A 82 2.12 2.66 -14.99
N ARG A 83 2.39 1.56 -15.71
CA ARG A 83 2.72 0.25 -15.11
C ARG A 83 3.96 0.36 -14.22
N GLU A 84 5.03 0.95 -14.74
CA GLU A 84 6.30 1.13 -14.03
C GLU A 84 6.14 2.01 -12.78
N LYS A 85 5.29 3.05 -12.84
CA LYS A 85 4.94 3.85 -11.67
C LYS A 85 4.30 3.00 -10.57
N VAL A 86 3.28 2.21 -10.91
CA VAL A 86 2.60 1.34 -9.93
C VAL A 86 3.53 0.26 -9.39
N GLU A 87 4.43 -0.26 -10.23
CA GLU A 87 5.47 -1.21 -9.83
C GLU A 87 6.45 -0.60 -8.81
N CYS A 88 6.86 0.65 -9.02
CA CYS A 88 7.70 1.38 -8.07
C CYS A 88 6.97 1.58 -6.74
N GLU A 89 5.72 2.07 -6.77
CA GLU A 89 4.90 2.24 -5.55
C GLU A 89 4.77 0.91 -4.78
N LEU A 90 4.49 -0.19 -5.48
CA LEU A 90 4.39 -1.51 -4.88
C LEU A 90 5.70 -1.93 -4.21
N ARG A 91 6.84 -1.75 -4.89
CA ARG A 91 8.17 -2.07 -4.35
C ARG A 91 8.48 -1.23 -3.12
N ASP A 92 8.18 0.05 -3.17
CA ASP A 92 8.44 0.99 -2.07
C ASP A 92 7.58 0.63 -0.85
N ILE A 93 6.31 0.25 -1.05
CA ILE A 93 5.46 -0.25 0.04
C ILE A 93 6.04 -1.53 0.66
N CYS A 94 6.48 -2.50 -0.16
CA CYS A 94 7.10 -3.73 0.34
C CYS A 94 8.39 -3.44 1.14
N ASN A 95 9.23 -2.52 0.65
CA ASN A 95 10.46 -2.12 1.33
C ASN A 95 10.21 -1.38 2.65
N ASN A 96 9.03 -0.81 2.85
CA ASN A 96 8.66 -0.20 4.14
C ASN A 96 8.25 -1.23 5.20
N VAL A 97 8.04 -2.50 4.82
CA VAL A 97 7.62 -3.58 5.73
C VAL A 97 8.77 -4.52 6.11
N LEU A 98 9.73 -4.69 5.19
CA LEU A 98 10.92 -5.55 5.36
C LEU A 98 12.00 -4.88 6.22
#